data_AF-A0A0B7FCN0-F1
#
_entry.id   AF-A0A0B7FCN0-F1
#
_cell.length_a   1.000
_cell.length_b   1.000
_cell.length_c   1.000
_cell.angle_alpha   90.00
_cell.angle_beta   90.00
_cell.angle_gamma   90.00
#
_symmetry.space_group_name_H-M   'P 1'
#
loop_
_entity.id
_entity.type
_entity.pdbx_description
1 polymer ?
#
loop_
_entity_poly.entity_id
_entity_poly.type
_entity_poly.pdbx_seq_one_letter_code
_entity_poly.pdbx_strand_id
1 'polypeptide(L)' 'MWPMPVSSMGSVDDVGRRTGMLMSIVTIGALAGPPSSGAIRDATGNFEYVGYYAGSVIVLCVLSMIGVKYATLGRLTGKL' A
#
# COMPACT_ATOMS: atom_id res chain seq x y z
N MET A 1 2.27 -19.09 10.05
CA MET A 1 2.53 -18.98 8.59
C MET A 1 2.29 -17.54 8.18
N TRP A 2 3.31 -16.84 7.66
CA TRP A 2 3.12 -15.47 7.17
C TRP A 2 2.17 -15.53 5.96
N PRO A 3 1.05 -14.79 5.93
CA PRO A 3 0.24 -14.71 4.73
C PRO A 3 1.07 -13.95 3.69
N MET A 4 1.64 -14.67 2.74
CA MET A 4 2.24 -14.11 1.52
C MET A 4 1.15 -14.11 0.45
N PRO A 5 0.26 -13.09 0.39
CA PRO A 5 -0.82 -13.05 -0.60
C PRO A 5 -0.31 -13.17 -2.04
N VAL A 6 0.97 -12.84 -2.26
CA VAL A 6 1.69 -12.93 -3.53
C VAL A 6 2.00 -14.36 -3.95
N SER A 7 2.17 -15.28 -2.99
CA SER A 7 2.42 -16.70 -3.27
C SER A 7 1.13 -17.50 -3.43
N SER A 8 0.00 -17.02 -2.88
CA SER A 8 -1.34 -17.57 -3.13
C SER A 8 -1.98 -17.04 -4.41
N MET A 9 -1.52 -15.89 -4.92
CA MET A 9 -1.96 -15.35 -6.19
C MET A 9 -1.17 -16.03 -7.33
N GLY A 10 -1.72 -17.11 -7.89
CA GLY A 10 -1.26 -17.73 -9.15
C GLY A 10 -0.22 -18.86 -9.01
N SER A 11 0.34 -19.28 -10.15
CA SER A 11 1.33 -20.36 -10.21
C SER A 11 2.62 -20.02 -9.47
N VAL A 12 3.16 -21.00 -8.76
CA VAL A 12 4.34 -20.88 -7.90
C VAL A 12 5.58 -20.40 -8.67
N ASP A 13 5.65 -20.71 -9.97
CA ASP A 13 6.73 -20.35 -10.89
C ASP A 13 6.90 -18.82 -11.05
N ASP A 14 5.81 -18.06 -10.99
CA ASP A 14 5.81 -16.58 -11.14
C ASP A 14 5.97 -15.84 -9.79
N VAL A 15 6.05 -16.55 -8.66
CA VAL A 15 6.04 -15.93 -7.33
C VAL A 15 7.25 -15.02 -7.13
N GLY A 16 8.42 -15.42 -7.62
CA GLY A 16 9.62 -14.60 -7.58
C GLY A 16 9.46 -13.28 -8.34
N ARG A 17 8.87 -13.31 -9.53
CA ARG A 17 8.63 -12.12 -10.35
C ARG A 17 7.61 -11.17 -9.72
N ARG A 18 6.52 -11.70 -9.17
CA ARG A 18 5.48 -10.90 -8.49
C ARG A 18 6.01 -10.27 -7.20
N THR A 19 6.75 -11.05 -6.42
CA THR A 19 7.38 -10.55 -5.19
C THR A 19 8.42 -9.47 -5.51
N GLY A 20 9.23 -9.69 -6.54
CA GLY A 20 10.21 -8.70 -7.02
C GLY A 20 9.55 -7.38 -7.43
N MET A 21 8.49 -7.44 -8.26
CA MET A 21 7.75 -6.24 -8.67
C MET A 21 7.17 -5.48 -7.47
N LEU A 22 6.61 -6.19 -6.50
CA LEU A 22 6.04 -5.55 -5.31
C LEU A 22 7.13 -4.91 -4.45
N MET A 23 8.26 -5.58 -4.27
CA MET A 23 9.38 -5.01 -3.50
C MET A 23 9.97 -3.77 -4.17
N SER A 24 10.07 -3.74 -5.50
CA SER A 24 10.49 -2.53 -6.22
C SER A 24 9.54 -1.35 -5.95
N ILE A 25 8.23 -1.57 -5.97
CA ILE A 25 7.23 -0.52 -5.71
C ILE A 25 7.29 -0.06 -4.24
N VAL A 26 7.39 -0.99 -3.29
CA VAL A 26 7.49 -0.68 -1.85
C VAL A 26 8.73 0.14 -1.54
N THR A 27 9.85 -0.13 -2.22
CA THR A 27 11.11 0.59 -2.01
C THR A 27 10.97 2.08 -2.31
N ILE A 28 10.18 2.46 -3.34
CA ILE A 28 9.91 3.87 -3.66
C ILE A 28 9.17 4.56 -2.50
N GLY A 29 8.14 3.91 -1.96
CA GLY A 29 7.39 4.42 -0.81
C GLY A 29 8.24 4.50 0.47
N ALA A 30 9.07 3.49 0.72
CA ALA A 30 9.98 3.46 1.86
C ALA A 30 11.06 4.55 1.78
N LEU A 31 11.50 4.92 0.56
CA LEU A 31 12.48 5.98 0.35
C LEU A 31 11.85 7.38 0.42
N ALA A 32 10.65 7.56 -0.13
CA ALA A 32 9.96 8.86 -0.12
C ALA A 32 9.29 9.19 1.23
N GLY A 33 8.90 8.19 2.01
CA GLY A 33 8.20 8.39 3.30
C GLY A 33 8.99 9.23 4.33
N PRO A 34 10.25 8.89 4.64
CA PRO A 34 11.07 9.62 5.60
C PRO A 34 11.29 11.12 5.26
N PRO A 35 11.68 11.51 4.03
CA PRO A 35 11.85 12.93 3.69
C PRO A 35 10.51 13.69 3.66
N SER A 36 9.42 13.09 3.17
CA SER A 36 8.10 13.74 3.18
C SER A 36 7.59 14.00 4.60
N SER A 37 7.69 13.01 5.48
CA SER A 37 7.33 13.17 6.90
C SER A 37 8.26 14.12 7.64
N GLY A 38 9.56 14.10 7.30
CA GLY A 38 10.56 15.04 7.83
C GLY A 38 10.28 16.49 7.45
N ALA A 39 9.90 16.76 6.19
CA ALA A 39 9.54 18.10 5.72
C ALA A 39 8.27 18.65 6.38
N ILE A 40 7.26 17.81 6.59
CA ILE A 40 6.02 18.20 7.30
C ILE A 40 6.33 18.55 8.76
N ARG A 41 7.21 17.76 9.40
CA ARG A 41 7.66 18.04 10.77
C ARG A 41 8.44 19.35 10.85
N ASP A 42 9.33 19.62 9.90
CA ASP A 42 10.13 20.85 9.85
C ASP A 42 9.24 22.09 9.67
N ALA A 43 8.26 22.03 8.76
CA ALA A 43 7.36 23.14 8.48
C ALA A 43 6.38 23.47 9.62
N THR A 44 5.97 22.47 10.43
CA THR A 44 4.92 22.65 11.44
C THR A 44 5.43 22.61 12.88
N GLY A 45 6.67 22.14 13.09
CA GLY A 45 7.29 21.98 14.41
C GLY A 45 6.63 20.91 15.30
N ASN A 46 5.59 20.23 14.82
CA ASN A 46 4.76 19.32 15.62
C ASN A 46 4.47 18.01 14.87
N PHE A 47 4.50 16.87 15.58
CA PHE A 47 4.34 15.53 14.98
C PHE A 47 2.89 15.19 14.61
N GLU A 48 1.91 15.94 15.11
CA GLU A 48 0.48 15.67 14.87
C GLU A 48 0.11 15.75 13.39
N TYR A 49 0.67 16.73 12.66
CA TYR A 49 0.43 16.92 11.23
C TYR A 49 1.02 15.81 10.36
N VAL A 50 2.13 15.21 10.79
CA VAL A 50 2.69 14.01 10.15
C VAL A 50 1.74 12.82 10.31
N GLY A 51 1.09 12.70 11.47
CA GLY A 51 0.07 11.69 11.75
C GLY A 51 -1.15 11.83 10.85
N TYR A 52 -1.69 13.05 10.69
CA TYR A 52 -2.81 13.30 9.77
C TYR A 52 -2.44 13.00 8.31
N TYR A 53 -1.22 13.36 7.89
CA TYR A 53 -0.73 13.02 6.56
C TYR A 53 -0.66 11.50 6.36
N ALA A 54 0.02 10.77 7.26
CA ALA A 54 0.15 9.32 7.18
C ALA A 54 -1.22 8.61 7.18
N GLY A 55 -2.15 9.07 8.03
CA GLY A 55 -3.52 8.55 8.08
C GLY A 55 -4.26 8.76 6.76
N SER A 56 -4.21 9.97 6.19
CA SER A 56 -4.89 10.27 4.92
C SER A 56 -4.38 9.42 3.74
N VAL A 57 -3.07 9.16 3.70
CA VAL A 57 -2.45 8.30 2.67
C VAL A 57 -2.94 6.86 2.78
N ILE A 58 -3.04 6.32 4.00
CA ILE A 58 -3.57 4.95 4.21
C ILE A 58 -5.04 4.87 3.80
N VAL A 59 -5.85 5.87 4.16
CA VAL A 59 -7.27 5.91 3.76
C VAL A 59 -7.40 5.95 2.24
N LEU A 60 -6.57 6.74 1.55
CA LEU A 60 -6.54 6.80 0.09
C LEU A 60 -6.15 5.44 -0.53
N CYS A 61 -5.16 4.74 0.04
CA CYS A 61 -4.79 3.39 -0.37
C CYS A 61 -5.95 2.40 -0.20
N VAL A 62 -6.68 2.44 0.91
CA VAL A 62 -7.84 1.57 1.16
C VAL A 62 -8.96 1.88 0.17
N LEU A 63 -9.25 3.16 -0.11
CA LEU A 63 -10.24 3.56 -1.10
C LEU A 63 -9.86 3.07 -2.50
N SER A 64 -8.58 3.18 -2.87
CA SER A 64 -8.07 2.67 -4.13
C SER A 64 -8.20 1.15 -4.22
N MET A 65 -7.94 0.43 -3.13
CA MET A 65 -8.13 -1.02 -3.07
C MET A 65 -9.59 -1.43 -3.23
N ILE A 66 -10.52 -0.67 -2.62
CA ILE A 66 -11.97 -0.86 -2.81
C ILE A 66 -12.34 -0.59 -4.28
N GLY A 67 -11.79 0.45 -4.90
CA GLY A 67 -11.99 0.77 -6.32
C GLY A 67 -11.51 -0.35 -7.24
N VAL A 68 -10.31 -0.89 -7.00
CA VAL A 68 -9.78 -2.04 -7.76
C VAL A 68 -10.64 -3.28 -7.55
N LYS A 69 -11.08 -3.56 -6.31
CA LYS A 69 -12.02 -4.65 -6.01
C LYS A 69 -13.33 -4.48 -6.78
N TYR A 70 -13.87 -3.26 -6.83
CA TYR A 70 -15.09 -2.95 -7.57
C TYR A 70 -14.90 -3.15 -9.09
N ALA A 71 -13.78 -2.70 -9.64
CA ALA A 71 -13.45 -2.82 -11.05
C ALA A 71 -13.17 -4.28 -11.48
N THR A 72 -12.55 -5.09 -10.62
CA THR A 72 -12.23 -6.50 -10.93
C THR A 72 -13.39 -7.46 -10.71
N LEU A 73 -14.23 -7.27 -9.69
CA LEU A 73 -15.37 -8.17 -9.43
C LEU A 73 -16.70 -7.68 -10.05
N GLY A 74 -16.85 -6.40 -10.36
CA GLY A 74 -18.13 -5.80 -10.77
C GLY A 74 -19.24 -5.89 -9.69
N ARG A 75 -18.92 -6.37 -8.50
CA ARG A 75 -19.80 -6.55 -7.33
C ARG A 75 -19.01 -6.37 -6.04
N LEU A 76 -19.61 -5.72 -5.04
CA LEU A 76 -18.99 -5.45 -3.74
C LEU A 76 -18.89 -6.69 -2.82
N THR A 77 -19.60 -7.78 -3.15
CA THR A 77 -19.67 -9.02 -2.35
C THR A 77 -19.23 -10.21 -3.20
N GLY A 78 -18.06 -10.78 -2.89
CA GLY A 78 -17.65 -12.09 -3.39
C GLY A 78 -18.31 -13.19 -2.56
N LYS A 79 -18.75 -14.29 -3.20
CA LYS A 79 -19.31 -15.47 -2.53
C LYS A 79 -18.34 -15.99 -1.47
N LEU A 80 -18.88 -16.21 -0.26
CA LEU A 80 -18.30 -17.04 0.79
C LEU A 80 -18.01 -18.46 0.27
#